data_AF-A0A6L4YT58-F1
#
_entry.id   AF-A0A6L4YT58-F1
#
_cell.length_a   1.000
_cell.length_b   1.000
_cell.length_c   1.000
_cell.angle_alpha   90.00
_cell.angle_beta   90.00
_cell.angle_gamma   90.00
#
_symmetry.space_group_name_H-M   'P 1'
#
loop_
_entity.id
_entity.type
_entity.pdbx_description
1 polymer ?
#
loop_
_entity_poly.entity_id
_entity_poly.type
_entity_poly.pdbx_seq_one_letter_code
_entity_poly.pdbx_strand_id
1 'polypeptide(L)'
;MSQYRASLRIVLDSLESATADQLTQTSKMLLTGKDDIGLQKAELTINKLLDNFTTAVTSDAASACKQPLGNLRAMLYGSSYAQIQQNWQEQIYPKAHALEQGFPFTETGSASITDLTRYLNPVNGILIQFFNDRLATSFQETEGKLQLKESGAFKFSQEFTDYLNNCKKLREALFAQGGQQMEVGYELLLQPVANADVVIEIDGIRAETRGTTAQSAKFSWPAKSGASGAKITVIQGSKIAEKAFPGEWGLFKMVAGATANSEGNLFILSWNIEGTTIRAALRPSSATSPFSRRLFTQWHAPKNLRN
;
A
#
# COMPACT_ATOMS: atom_id res chain seq x y z
N MET A 1 -8.89 -13.55 -40.81
CA MET A 1 -8.21 -12.37 -41.40
C MET A 1 -9.13 -11.19 -41.73
N SER A 2 -10.37 -11.39 -42.24
CA SER A 2 -11.27 -10.24 -42.55
C SER A 2 -11.64 -9.44 -41.28
N GLN A 3 -11.99 -10.11 -40.19
CA GLN A 3 -12.34 -9.46 -38.90
C GLN A 3 -11.15 -8.71 -38.27
N TYR A 4 -9.92 -9.23 -38.41
CA TYR A 4 -8.70 -8.54 -37.97
C TYR A 4 -8.54 -7.20 -38.71
N ARG A 5 -8.63 -7.21 -40.05
CA ARG A 5 -8.54 -6.00 -40.86
C ARG A 5 -9.67 -5.02 -40.58
N ALA A 6 -10.89 -5.51 -40.39
CA ALA A 6 -12.03 -4.66 -40.03
C ALA A 6 -11.82 -3.97 -38.67
N SER A 7 -11.29 -4.70 -37.68
CA SER A 7 -11.01 -4.15 -36.35
C SER A 7 -9.93 -3.06 -36.39
N LEU A 8 -8.84 -3.29 -37.14
CA LEU A 8 -7.81 -2.27 -37.35
C LEU A 8 -8.36 -1.04 -38.09
N ARG A 9 -9.23 -1.26 -39.09
CA ARG A 9 -9.77 -0.19 -39.91
C ARG A 9 -10.68 0.76 -39.13
N ILE A 10 -11.49 0.25 -38.21
CA ILE A 10 -12.31 1.09 -37.31
C ILE A 10 -11.43 2.10 -36.56
N VAL A 11 -10.30 1.63 -36.03
CA VAL A 11 -9.38 2.49 -35.28
C VAL A 11 -8.64 3.44 -36.21
N LEU A 12 -8.17 2.96 -37.37
CA LEU A 12 -7.48 3.79 -38.36
C LEU A 12 -8.36 4.92 -38.89
N ASP A 13 -9.59 4.63 -39.28
CA ASP A 13 -10.54 5.62 -39.83
C ASP A 13 -10.82 6.75 -38.82
N SER A 14 -10.83 6.43 -37.51
CA SER A 14 -11.00 7.42 -36.44
C SER A 14 -9.77 8.32 -36.22
N LEU A 15 -8.60 7.90 -36.68
CA LEU A 15 -7.32 8.60 -36.49
C LEU A 15 -6.86 9.35 -37.74
N GLU A 16 -7.16 8.84 -38.94
CA GLU A 16 -6.78 9.46 -40.22
C GLU A 16 -7.36 10.87 -40.38
N SER A 17 -8.49 11.15 -39.72
CA SER A 17 -9.15 12.47 -39.75
C SER A 17 -8.90 13.31 -38.49
N ALA A 18 -8.11 12.82 -37.53
CA ALA A 18 -7.91 13.49 -36.24
C ALA A 18 -6.83 14.58 -36.32
N THR A 19 -7.17 15.79 -35.90
CA THR A 19 -6.22 16.88 -35.67
C THR A 19 -5.34 16.61 -34.43
N ALA A 20 -4.24 17.36 -34.27
CA ALA A 20 -3.37 17.25 -33.09
C ALA A 20 -4.12 17.50 -31.76
N ASP A 21 -5.06 18.45 -31.75
CA ASP A 21 -5.89 18.73 -30.58
C ASP A 21 -6.85 17.57 -30.29
N GLN A 22 -7.47 16.99 -31.34
CA GLN A 22 -8.33 15.82 -31.19
C GLN A 22 -7.55 14.58 -30.73
N LEU A 23 -6.32 14.36 -31.21
CA LEU A 23 -5.45 13.29 -30.72
C LEU A 23 -5.09 13.48 -29.23
N THR A 24 -4.82 14.72 -28.83
CA THR A 24 -4.58 15.07 -27.42
C THR A 24 -5.83 14.85 -26.56
N GLN A 25 -7.01 15.17 -27.09
CA GLN A 25 -8.27 14.93 -26.41
C GLN A 25 -8.60 13.44 -26.31
N THR A 26 -8.39 12.68 -27.38
CA THR A 26 -8.50 11.22 -27.41
C THR A 26 -7.56 10.58 -26.39
N SER A 27 -6.32 11.04 -26.32
CA SER A 27 -5.35 10.63 -25.28
C SER A 27 -5.91 10.83 -23.87
N LYS A 28 -6.41 12.04 -23.56
CA LYS A 28 -7.03 12.35 -22.26
C LYS A 28 -8.25 11.48 -21.97
N MET A 29 -9.11 11.26 -22.96
CA MET A 29 -10.31 10.41 -22.80
C MET A 29 -9.93 8.96 -22.53
N LEU A 30 -8.95 8.42 -23.24
CA LEU A 30 -8.44 7.07 -23.04
C LEU A 30 -7.81 6.89 -21.66
N LEU A 31 -7.12 7.91 -21.13
CA LEU A 31 -6.59 7.92 -19.76
C LEU A 31 -7.70 7.83 -18.70
N THR A 32 -8.88 8.38 -18.98
CA THR A 32 -10.06 8.26 -18.12
C THR A 32 -10.87 6.97 -18.38
N GLY A 33 -10.40 6.10 -19.26
CA GLY A 33 -11.06 4.84 -19.61
C GLY A 33 -12.15 4.96 -20.68
N LYS A 34 -12.33 6.14 -21.28
CA LYS A 34 -13.28 6.37 -22.37
C LYS A 34 -12.62 6.09 -23.73
N ASP A 35 -13.10 5.06 -24.43
CA ASP A 35 -12.54 4.58 -25.70
C ASP A 35 -13.45 4.93 -26.91
N ASP A 36 -13.51 6.21 -27.25
CA ASP A 36 -14.35 6.70 -28.36
C ASP A 36 -13.83 6.25 -29.74
N ILE A 37 -12.55 5.88 -29.83
CA ILE A 37 -11.91 5.41 -31.07
C ILE A 37 -12.00 3.88 -31.27
N GLY A 38 -12.58 3.15 -30.30
CA GLY A 38 -12.75 1.70 -30.36
C GLY A 38 -11.44 0.90 -30.29
N LEU A 39 -10.36 1.49 -29.77
CA LEU A 39 -9.05 0.86 -29.66
C LEU A 39 -9.09 -0.37 -28.74
N GLN A 40 -9.68 -0.26 -27.55
CA GLN A 40 -9.82 -1.38 -26.62
C GLN A 40 -10.69 -2.48 -27.22
N LYS A 41 -11.77 -2.10 -27.91
CA LYS A 41 -12.65 -3.06 -28.59
C LYS A 41 -11.91 -3.84 -29.67
N ALA A 42 -11.13 -3.14 -30.51
CA ALA A 42 -10.32 -3.77 -31.54
C ALA A 42 -9.27 -4.73 -30.94
N GLU A 43 -8.60 -4.33 -29.84
CA GLU A 43 -7.65 -5.19 -29.13
C GLU A 43 -8.30 -6.46 -28.59
N LEU A 44 -9.48 -6.35 -27.94
CA LEU A 44 -10.21 -7.51 -27.44
C LEU A 44 -10.61 -8.46 -28.57
N THR A 45 -11.10 -7.94 -29.69
CA THR A 45 -11.47 -8.75 -30.86
C THR A 45 -10.24 -9.44 -31.45
N ILE A 46 -9.12 -8.73 -31.60
CA ILE A 46 -7.89 -9.29 -32.16
C ILE A 46 -7.28 -10.34 -31.20
N ASN A 47 -7.30 -10.11 -29.89
CA ASN A 47 -6.87 -11.12 -28.92
C ASN A 47 -7.67 -12.42 -29.07
N LYS A 48 -9.00 -12.33 -29.09
CA LYS A 48 -9.89 -13.49 -29.29
C LYS A 48 -9.61 -14.25 -30.60
N LEU A 49 -9.31 -13.54 -31.68
CA LEU A 49 -8.95 -14.14 -32.96
C LEU A 49 -7.61 -14.91 -32.90
N LEU A 50 -6.73 -14.51 -31.99
CA LEU A 50 -5.38 -15.05 -31.83
C LEU A 50 -5.26 -16.07 -30.69
N ASP A 51 -6.31 -16.31 -29.90
CA ASP A 51 -6.26 -17.21 -28.72
C ASP A 51 -5.79 -18.64 -29.07
N ASN A 52 -6.05 -19.10 -30.30
CA ASN A 52 -5.65 -20.42 -30.77
C ASN A 52 -4.19 -20.50 -31.30
N PHE A 53 -3.44 -19.40 -31.25
CA PHE A 53 -2.05 -19.32 -31.76
C PHE A 53 -1.07 -19.70 -30.64
N THR A 54 -1.09 -20.98 -30.24
CA THR A 54 -0.41 -21.48 -29.03
C THR A 54 0.96 -22.15 -29.27
N THR A 55 1.36 -22.35 -30.53
CA THR A 55 2.67 -22.93 -30.87
C THR A 55 3.75 -21.85 -30.92
N ALA A 56 5.04 -22.20 -30.75
CA ALA A 56 6.14 -21.23 -30.78
C ALA A 56 6.09 -20.30 -32.02
N VAL A 57 5.94 -20.88 -33.21
CA VAL A 57 5.85 -20.14 -34.49
C VAL A 57 4.59 -19.27 -34.59
N THR A 58 3.45 -19.75 -34.07
CA THR A 58 2.20 -18.98 -34.11
C THR A 58 2.17 -17.87 -33.05
N SER A 59 2.91 -18.03 -31.96
CA SER A 59 3.05 -17.00 -30.92
C SER A 59 3.79 -15.75 -31.40
N ASP A 60 4.82 -15.93 -32.24
CA ASP A 60 5.55 -14.81 -32.86
C ASP A 60 4.66 -14.07 -33.85
N ALA A 61 3.91 -14.80 -34.67
CA ALA A 61 2.93 -14.22 -35.58
C ALA A 61 1.80 -13.49 -34.84
N ALA A 62 1.29 -14.06 -33.74
CA ALA A 62 0.31 -13.41 -32.88
C ALA A 62 0.85 -12.12 -32.27
N SER A 63 2.11 -12.13 -31.83
CA SER A 63 2.79 -10.94 -31.32
C SER A 63 2.91 -9.86 -32.39
N ALA A 64 3.33 -10.22 -33.61
CA ALA A 64 3.39 -9.30 -34.75
C ALA A 64 2.02 -8.70 -35.10
N CYS A 65 0.94 -9.47 -34.97
CA CYS A 65 -0.42 -8.98 -35.21
C CYS A 65 -0.92 -8.01 -34.13
N LYS A 66 -0.39 -8.10 -32.90
CA LYS A 66 -0.76 -7.20 -31.80
C LYS A 66 0.06 -5.89 -31.80
N GLN A 67 1.23 -5.89 -32.43
CA GLN A 67 2.16 -4.74 -32.46
C GLN A 67 1.52 -3.42 -32.91
N PRO A 68 0.73 -3.34 -34.00
CA PRO A 68 0.20 -2.07 -34.48
C PRO A 68 -0.70 -1.35 -33.46
N LEU A 69 -1.61 -2.10 -32.81
CA LEU A 69 -2.45 -1.52 -31.77
C LEU A 69 -1.65 -1.19 -30.52
N GLY A 70 -0.65 -2.01 -30.16
CA GLY A 70 0.27 -1.70 -29.07
C GLY A 70 1.07 -0.40 -29.27
N ASN A 71 1.55 -0.15 -30.49
CA ASN A 71 2.28 1.07 -30.85
C ASN A 71 1.36 2.30 -30.81
N LEU A 72 0.16 2.16 -31.37
CA LEU A 72 -0.86 3.20 -31.29
C LEU A 72 -1.22 3.52 -29.84
N ARG A 73 -1.31 2.49 -28.99
CA ARG A 73 -1.53 2.65 -27.56
C ARG A 73 -0.40 3.41 -26.88
N ALA A 74 0.85 3.09 -27.18
CA ALA A 74 1.99 3.82 -26.62
C ALA A 74 1.95 5.32 -27.00
N MET A 75 1.55 5.61 -28.25
CA MET A 75 1.37 6.99 -28.73
C MET A 75 0.23 7.70 -28.01
N LEU A 76 -0.95 7.07 -27.94
CA LEU A 76 -2.16 7.72 -27.43
C LEU A 76 -2.22 7.80 -25.91
N TYR A 77 -1.61 6.88 -25.18
CA TYR A 77 -1.60 6.95 -23.70
C TYR A 77 -0.43 7.78 -23.16
N GLY A 78 0.35 8.43 -24.05
CA GLY A 78 1.44 9.33 -23.69
C GLY A 78 2.60 8.67 -22.95
N SER A 79 2.60 7.33 -22.84
CA SER A 79 3.65 6.55 -22.21
C SER A 79 3.68 5.13 -22.77
N SER A 80 4.86 4.64 -23.18
CA SER A 80 5.04 3.24 -23.54
C SER A 80 5.21 2.38 -22.27
N TYR A 81 5.00 1.06 -22.37
CA TYR A 81 5.25 0.17 -21.23
C TYR A 81 6.71 0.28 -20.74
N ALA A 82 7.67 0.42 -21.67
CA ALA A 82 9.07 0.59 -21.34
C ALA A 82 9.30 1.84 -20.48
N GLN A 83 8.61 2.95 -20.78
CA GLN A 83 8.69 4.17 -19.97
C GLN A 83 8.03 4.00 -18.59
N ILE A 84 6.92 3.27 -18.49
CA ILE A 84 6.29 2.95 -17.20
C ILE A 84 7.24 2.11 -16.35
N GLN A 85 7.83 1.07 -16.94
CA GLN A 85 8.81 0.20 -16.29
C GLN A 85 10.05 0.97 -15.84
N GLN A 86 10.58 1.84 -16.70
CA GLN A 86 11.73 2.68 -16.37
C GLN A 86 11.41 3.65 -15.22
N ASN A 87 10.28 4.37 -15.31
CA ASN A 87 9.87 5.29 -14.25
C ASN A 87 9.67 4.57 -12.90
N TRP A 88 9.06 3.38 -12.93
CA TRP A 88 8.95 2.53 -11.75
C TRP A 88 10.32 2.18 -11.17
N GLN A 89 11.22 1.60 -11.98
CA GLN A 89 12.53 1.13 -11.51
C GLN A 89 13.45 2.26 -11.01
N GLU A 90 13.39 3.43 -11.64
CA GLU A 90 14.29 4.54 -11.32
C GLU A 90 13.74 5.46 -10.22
N GLN A 91 12.42 5.65 -10.13
CA GLN A 91 11.83 6.68 -9.27
C GLN A 91 10.97 6.17 -8.13
N ILE A 92 10.31 5.03 -8.32
CA ILE A 92 9.29 4.53 -7.38
C ILE A 92 9.82 3.35 -6.57
N TYR A 93 10.33 2.32 -7.23
CA TYR A 93 10.89 1.11 -6.62
C TYR A 93 11.99 1.40 -5.59
N PRO A 94 13.00 2.26 -5.84
CA PRO A 94 14.07 2.48 -4.87
C PRO A 94 13.56 3.06 -3.55
N LYS A 95 12.55 3.93 -3.60
CA LYS A 95 11.91 4.52 -2.41
C LYS A 95 11.12 3.48 -1.64
N ALA A 96 10.39 2.62 -2.35
CA ALA A 96 9.69 1.53 -1.72
C ALA A 96 10.66 0.57 -1.03
N HIS A 97 11.66 0.10 -1.79
CA HIS A 97 12.66 -0.84 -1.30
C HIS A 97 13.47 -0.31 -0.11
N ALA A 98 13.79 1.00 -0.08
CA ALA A 98 14.45 1.62 1.07
C ALA A 98 13.61 1.54 2.36
N LEU A 99 12.29 1.72 2.26
CA LEU A 99 11.37 1.57 3.39
C LEU A 99 11.32 0.11 3.88
N GLU A 100 11.37 -0.86 2.96
CA GLU A 100 11.37 -2.30 3.29
C GLU A 100 12.55 -2.72 4.16
N GLN A 101 13.66 -1.99 4.13
CA GLN A 101 14.86 -2.35 4.89
C GLN A 101 14.75 -2.05 6.39
N GLY A 102 13.74 -1.30 6.83
CA GLY A 102 13.58 -0.89 8.23
C GLY A 102 12.34 -1.46 8.90
N PHE A 103 12.41 -1.61 10.23
CA PHE A 103 11.22 -1.87 11.03
C PHE A 103 10.13 -0.83 10.75
N PRO A 104 8.84 -1.22 10.58
CA PRO A 104 8.26 -2.55 10.86
C PRO A 104 8.26 -3.55 9.70
N PHE A 105 8.82 -3.20 8.54
CA PHE A 105 8.91 -4.09 7.38
C PHE A 105 9.91 -5.23 7.61
N THR A 106 11.00 -4.95 8.33
CA THR A 106 11.98 -5.94 8.81
C THR A 106 12.05 -5.94 10.35
N GLU A 107 12.92 -6.76 10.93
CA GLU A 107 13.16 -6.78 12.39
C GLU A 107 14.16 -5.71 12.85
N THR A 108 14.91 -5.13 11.91
CA THR A 108 16.08 -4.30 12.20
C THR A 108 15.92 -2.89 11.64
N GLY A 109 16.75 -1.96 12.12
CA GLY A 109 16.68 -0.57 11.70
C GLY A 109 15.34 0.09 12.03
N SER A 110 14.98 1.14 11.32
CA SER A 110 13.69 1.82 11.42
C SER A 110 13.40 2.52 10.10
N ALA A 111 12.24 2.22 9.50
CA ALA A 111 11.79 2.88 8.29
C ALA A 111 11.47 4.35 8.59
N SER A 112 11.75 5.26 7.67
CA SER A 112 11.43 6.68 7.84
C SER A 112 9.91 6.89 7.77
N ILE A 113 9.30 7.41 8.84
CA ILE A 113 7.87 7.76 8.84
C ILE A 113 7.59 8.85 7.80
N THR A 114 8.51 9.81 7.67
CA THR A 114 8.39 10.89 6.69
C THR A 114 8.36 10.35 5.25
N ASP A 115 9.25 9.42 4.92
CA ASP A 115 9.30 8.85 3.57
C ASP A 115 8.12 7.91 3.32
N LEU A 116 7.70 7.14 4.33
CA LEU A 116 6.49 6.31 4.25
C LEU A 116 5.25 7.17 4.00
N THR A 117 5.12 8.29 4.73
CA THR A 117 4.03 9.26 4.57
C THR A 117 4.04 9.83 3.15
N ARG A 118 5.20 10.29 2.66
CA ARG A 118 5.34 10.84 1.30
C ARG A 118 5.04 9.79 0.21
N TYR A 119 5.37 8.53 0.47
CA TYR A 119 5.13 7.45 -0.48
C TYR A 119 3.65 7.08 -0.57
N LEU A 120 2.99 6.88 0.59
CA LEU A 120 1.63 6.35 0.71
C LEU A 120 0.52 7.40 0.82
N ASN A 121 0.84 8.70 0.89
CA ASN A 121 -0.18 9.74 1.06
C ASN A 121 -1.35 9.54 0.06
N PRO A 122 -2.61 9.53 0.54
CA PRO A 122 -3.76 9.18 -0.29
C PRO A 122 -4.08 10.19 -1.41
N VAL A 123 -3.61 11.44 -1.28
CA VAL A 123 -3.93 12.54 -2.21
C VAL A 123 -2.75 12.84 -3.13
N ASN A 124 -1.56 13.05 -2.57
CA ASN A 124 -0.36 13.49 -3.30
C ASN A 124 0.84 12.57 -3.08
N GLY A 125 0.61 11.33 -2.65
CA GLY A 125 1.66 10.35 -2.48
C GLY A 125 2.29 9.93 -3.80
N ILE A 126 3.58 9.61 -3.76
CA ILE A 126 4.36 9.22 -4.94
C ILE A 126 3.70 8.03 -5.67
N LEU A 127 3.22 7.04 -4.92
CA LEU A 127 2.59 5.85 -5.51
C LEU A 127 1.23 6.17 -6.15
N ILE A 128 0.39 6.97 -5.52
CA ILE A 128 -0.95 7.25 -6.05
C ILE A 128 -0.88 8.17 -7.28
N GLN A 129 0.07 9.11 -7.32
CA GLN A 129 0.35 9.91 -8.51
C GLN A 129 0.81 9.01 -9.66
N PHE A 130 1.79 8.14 -9.42
CA PHE A 130 2.21 7.16 -10.43
C PHE A 130 1.06 6.27 -10.91
N PHE A 131 0.21 5.80 -9.99
CA PHE A 131 -0.94 4.97 -10.33
C PHE A 131 -1.92 5.73 -11.23
N ASN A 132 -2.32 6.94 -10.85
CA ASN A 132 -3.26 7.75 -11.61
C ASN A 132 -2.72 8.11 -13.00
N ASP A 133 -1.43 8.46 -13.08
CA ASP A 133 -0.81 8.96 -14.30
C ASP A 133 -0.42 7.85 -15.30
N ARG A 134 -0.20 6.62 -14.82
CA ARG A 134 0.40 5.54 -15.64
C ARG A 134 -0.36 4.23 -15.61
N LEU A 135 -1.12 3.94 -14.55
CA LEU A 135 -1.69 2.61 -14.31
C LEU A 135 -3.21 2.57 -14.39
N ALA A 136 -3.91 3.66 -14.09
CA ALA A 136 -5.36 3.70 -13.90
C ALA A 136 -6.19 3.07 -15.05
N THR A 137 -5.72 3.18 -16.28
CA THR A 137 -6.40 2.61 -17.47
C THR A 137 -6.35 1.08 -17.51
N SER A 138 -5.45 0.47 -16.74
CA SER A 138 -5.21 -0.97 -16.71
C SER A 138 -5.85 -1.68 -15.52
N PHE A 139 -6.31 -0.92 -14.53
CA PHE A 139 -6.94 -1.44 -13.31
C PHE A 139 -8.40 -0.98 -13.20
N GLN A 140 -9.21 -1.83 -12.58
CA GLN A 140 -10.54 -1.50 -12.07
C GLN A 140 -10.61 -1.84 -10.59
N GLU A 141 -11.51 -1.20 -9.86
CA GLU A 141 -11.79 -1.56 -8.48
C GLU A 141 -13.06 -2.41 -8.41
N THR A 142 -12.93 -3.62 -7.89
CA THR A 142 -14.03 -4.56 -7.66
C THR A 142 -14.01 -4.92 -6.18
N GLU A 143 -15.10 -4.68 -5.45
CA GLU A 143 -15.21 -4.98 -4.01
C GLU A 143 -14.06 -4.38 -3.16
N GLY A 144 -13.63 -3.16 -3.48
CA GLY A 144 -12.58 -2.46 -2.75
C GLY A 144 -11.15 -2.97 -3.03
N LYS A 145 -10.96 -3.83 -4.04
CA LYS A 145 -9.65 -4.34 -4.48
C LYS A 145 -9.38 -3.97 -5.92
N LEU A 146 -8.12 -3.64 -6.19
CA LEU A 146 -7.61 -3.43 -7.55
C LEU A 146 -7.50 -4.77 -8.27
N GLN A 147 -8.09 -4.82 -9.46
CA GLN A 147 -8.04 -5.95 -10.38
C GLN A 147 -7.62 -5.47 -11.77
N LEU A 148 -6.90 -6.31 -12.51
CA LEU A 148 -6.52 -5.99 -13.88
C LEU A 148 -7.75 -6.06 -14.81
N LYS A 149 -7.90 -5.04 -15.64
CA LYS A 149 -8.90 -5.03 -16.71
C LYS A 149 -8.48 -6.00 -17.81
N GLU A 150 -9.43 -6.77 -18.34
CA GLU A 150 -9.21 -7.55 -19.55
C GLU A 150 -8.88 -6.65 -20.74
N SER A 151 -9.59 -5.53 -20.87
CA SER A 151 -9.30 -4.43 -21.83
C SER A 151 -8.23 -3.46 -21.34
N GLY A 152 -7.56 -3.80 -20.23
CA GLY A 152 -6.55 -2.95 -19.63
C GLY A 152 -5.44 -2.67 -20.61
N ALA A 153 -5.17 -1.39 -20.77
CA ALA A 153 -4.10 -0.84 -21.56
C ALA A 153 -2.83 -1.70 -21.41
N PHE A 154 -2.19 -1.67 -20.25
CA PHE A 154 -1.00 -2.45 -19.95
C PHE A 154 -1.38 -3.69 -19.14
N LYS A 155 -0.69 -4.80 -19.41
CA LYS A 155 -0.71 -5.97 -18.52
C LYS A 155 0.36 -5.83 -17.45
N PHE A 156 0.10 -6.39 -16.28
CA PHE A 156 1.00 -6.40 -15.11
C PHE A 156 1.02 -7.79 -14.48
N SER A 157 2.05 -8.08 -13.68
CA SER A 157 2.11 -9.32 -12.91
C SER A 157 1.07 -9.34 -11.78
N GLN A 158 0.72 -10.55 -11.32
CA GLN A 158 -0.12 -10.71 -10.13
C GLN A 158 0.58 -10.14 -8.89
N GLU A 159 1.90 -10.35 -8.77
CA GLU A 159 2.72 -9.81 -7.68
C GLU A 159 2.61 -8.28 -7.57
N PHE A 160 2.68 -7.56 -8.69
CA PHE A 160 2.50 -6.11 -8.68
C PHE A 160 1.08 -5.69 -8.30
N THR A 161 0.07 -6.45 -8.74
CA THR A 161 -1.33 -6.21 -8.36
C THR A 161 -1.55 -6.43 -6.86
N ASP A 162 -0.94 -7.47 -6.29
CA ASP A 162 -0.99 -7.76 -4.86
C ASP A 162 -0.27 -6.68 -4.05
N TYR A 163 0.89 -6.22 -4.55
CA TYR A 163 1.61 -5.08 -3.97
C TYR A 163 0.74 -3.82 -3.87
N LEU A 164 0.08 -3.41 -4.95
CA LEU A 164 -0.81 -2.23 -4.95
C LEU A 164 -1.97 -2.39 -3.95
N ASN A 165 -2.55 -3.58 -3.87
CA ASN A 165 -3.61 -3.87 -2.90
C ASN A 165 -3.10 -3.84 -1.45
N ASN A 166 -1.88 -4.33 -1.19
CA ASN A 166 -1.27 -4.25 0.15
C ASN A 166 -0.92 -2.80 0.52
N CYS A 167 -0.46 -1.98 -0.44
CA CYS A 167 -0.30 -0.54 -0.25
C CYS A 167 -1.61 0.13 0.16
N LYS A 168 -2.73 -0.22 -0.50
CA LYS A 168 -4.05 0.32 -0.19
C LYS A 168 -4.48 -0.03 1.23
N LYS A 169 -4.37 -1.29 1.64
CA LYS A 169 -4.68 -1.73 3.01
C LYS A 169 -3.80 -1.04 4.05
N LEU A 170 -2.50 -0.93 3.79
CA LEU A 170 -1.56 -0.28 4.69
C LEU A 170 -1.89 1.21 4.85
N ARG A 171 -2.23 1.88 3.74
CA ARG A 171 -2.68 3.27 3.74
C ARG A 171 -3.99 3.45 4.54
N GLU A 172 -4.97 2.58 4.35
CA GLU A 172 -6.23 2.58 5.12
C GLU A 172 -6.00 2.39 6.63
N ALA A 173 -4.94 1.67 7.02
CA ALA A 173 -4.60 1.44 8.43
C ALA A 173 -3.83 2.61 9.08
N LEU A 174 -3.03 3.34 8.29
CA LEU A 174 -2.11 4.38 8.79
C LEU A 174 -2.64 5.81 8.66
N PHE A 175 -3.55 6.05 7.72
CA PHE A 175 -4.13 7.37 7.48
C PHE A 175 -5.59 7.38 7.94
N ALA A 176 -5.91 8.18 8.94
CA ALA A 176 -7.29 8.40 9.38
C ALA A 176 -8.16 8.89 8.20
N GLN A 177 -9.41 8.43 8.11
CA GLN A 177 -10.44 8.70 7.07
C GLN A 177 -10.15 9.86 6.07
N GLY A 178 -9.24 9.65 5.11
CA GLY A 178 -8.93 10.64 4.04
C GLY A 178 -7.96 11.77 4.43
N GLY A 179 -7.36 11.72 5.62
CA GLY A 179 -6.30 12.60 6.05
C GLY A 179 -5.02 12.43 5.24
N GLN A 180 -4.25 13.52 5.12
CA GLN A 180 -2.98 13.55 4.39
C GLN A 180 -1.76 13.25 5.28
N GLN A 181 -1.96 13.19 6.60
CA GLN A 181 -0.95 12.83 7.56
C GLN A 181 -1.27 11.46 8.15
N MET A 182 -0.23 10.68 8.45
CA MET A 182 -0.40 9.45 9.19
C MET A 182 -0.87 9.78 10.61
N GLU A 183 -1.98 9.18 11.02
CA GLU A 183 -2.52 9.33 12.37
C GLU A 183 -3.33 8.08 12.71
N VAL A 184 -2.86 7.37 13.73
CA VAL A 184 -3.45 6.16 14.28
C VAL A 184 -3.85 6.48 15.71
N GLY A 185 -5.15 6.71 15.92
CA GLY A 185 -5.73 6.80 17.26
C GLY A 185 -5.94 5.41 17.85
N TYR A 186 -5.64 5.22 19.14
CA TYR A 186 -5.91 3.97 19.84
C TYR A 186 -6.17 4.21 21.34
N GLU A 187 -6.88 3.28 21.95
CA GLU A 187 -7.13 3.22 23.38
C GLU A 187 -6.30 2.09 23.99
N LEU A 188 -5.66 2.36 25.13
CA LEU A 188 -4.94 1.37 25.91
C LEU A 188 -5.58 1.25 27.29
N LEU A 189 -6.09 0.06 27.61
CA LEU A 189 -6.61 -0.29 28.93
C LEU A 189 -5.53 -1.09 29.68
N LEU A 190 -4.82 -0.44 30.59
CA LEU A 190 -3.79 -1.03 31.43
C LEU A 190 -4.43 -1.71 32.66
N GLN A 191 -4.08 -2.97 32.89
CA GLN A 191 -4.52 -3.71 34.07
C GLN A 191 -3.60 -3.42 35.27
N PRO A 192 -4.16 -3.38 36.50
CA PRO A 192 -3.35 -3.24 37.71
C PRO A 192 -2.48 -4.48 37.95
N VAL A 193 -1.37 -4.28 38.62
CA VAL A 193 -0.47 -5.36 39.07
C VAL A 193 -0.40 -5.34 40.59
N ALA A 194 -0.57 -6.50 41.23
CA ALA A 194 -0.52 -6.57 42.69
C ALA A 194 0.84 -6.10 43.22
N ASN A 195 0.82 -5.22 44.23
CA ASN A 195 2.00 -4.67 44.89
C ASN A 195 2.96 -3.90 43.97
N ALA A 196 2.50 -3.42 42.81
CA ALA A 196 3.31 -2.63 41.89
C ALA A 196 2.50 -1.50 41.24
N ASP A 197 3.09 -0.31 41.14
CA ASP A 197 2.60 0.73 40.24
C ASP A 197 3.21 0.50 38.85
N VAL A 198 2.40 0.65 37.81
CA VAL A 198 2.85 0.47 36.42
C VAL A 198 2.53 1.71 35.61
N VAL A 199 3.55 2.24 34.94
CA VAL A 199 3.43 3.37 34.02
C VAL A 199 3.77 2.90 32.62
N ILE A 200 2.86 3.11 31.68
CA ILE A 200 3.13 3.01 30.24
C ILE A 200 3.14 4.43 29.68
N GLU A 201 4.29 4.86 29.16
CA GLU A 201 4.46 6.12 28.44
C GLU A 201 4.62 5.84 26.94
N ILE A 202 3.86 6.52 26.10
CA ILE A 202 3.98 6.42 24.64
C ILE A 202 3.89 7.83 24.07
N ASP A 203 4.91 8.24 23.33
CA ASP A 203 5.01 9.55 22.68
C ASP A 203 4.71 10.71 23.65
N GLY A 204 5.19 10.58 24.90
CA GLY A 204 5.04 11.56 25.99
C GLY A 204 3.70 11.50 26.75
N ILE A 205 2.72 10.72 26.29
CA ILE A 205 1.44 10.50 27.01
C ILE A 205 1.58 9.29 27.93
N ARG A 206 0.98 9.33 29.12
CA ARG A 206 1.07 8.26 30.13
C ARG A 206 -0.28 7.63 30.46
N ALA A 207 -0.28 6.31 30.63
CA ALA A 207 -1.27 5.55 31.37
C ALA A 207 -0.59 4.96 32.61
N GLU A 208 -1.15 5.15 33.79
CA GLU A 208 -0.57 4.67 35.04
C GLU A 208 -1.62 3.93 35.86
N THR A 209 -1.32 2.73 36.34
CA THR A 209 -2.12 2.04 37.36
C THR A 209 -1.43 2.12 38.71
N ARG A 210 -2.21 2.45 39.74
CA ARG A 210 -1.82 2.39 41.16
C ARG A 210 -2.83 1.55 41.92
N GLY A 211 -2.36 0.54 42.65
CA GLY A 211 -3.24 -0.36 43.39
C GLY A 211 -4.06 -1.29 42.47
N THR A 212 -5.40 -1.29 42.60
CA THR A 212 -6.29 -2.35 42.06
C THR A 212 -7.20 -1.89 40.92
N THR A 213 -7.07 -0.65 40.45
CA THR A 213 -7.98 -0.10 39.42
C THR A 213 -7.31 -0.10 38.05
N ALA A 214 -7.99 -0.66 37.05
CA ALA A 214 -7.56 -0.57 35.66
C ALA A 214 -7.70 0.86 35.13
N GLN A 215 -6.78 1.27 34.26
CA GLN A 215 -6.71 2.64 33.77
C GLN A 215 -6.72 2.65 32.25
N SER A 216 -7.60 3.47 31.67
CA SER A 216 -7.70 3.64 30.22
C SER A 216 -7.17 5.00 29.83
N ALA A 217 -6.38 5.04 28.75
CA ALA A 217 -5.97 6.29 28.13
C ALA A 217 -6.03 6.18 26.60
N LYS A 218 -6.32 7.31 25.96
CA LYS A 218 -6.32 7.45 24.51
C LYS A 218 -5.01 8.06 24.06
N PHE A 219 -4.49 7.53 22.96
CA PHE A 219 -3.23 7.89 22.38
C PHE A 219 -3.37 8.10 20.88
N SER A 220 -2.39 8.76 20.29
CA SER A 220 -2.25 8.91 18.85
C SER A 220 -0.80 8.67 18.46
N TRP A 221 -0.59 7.92 17.39
CA TRP A 221 0.71 7.72 16.77
C TRP A 221 0.67 8.21 15.31
N PRO A 222 1.74 8.81 14.77
CA PRO A 222 2.99 9.18 15.45
C PRO A 222 2.82 10.33 16.45
N ALA A 223 3.88 10.60 17.23
CA ALA A 223 3.96 11.76 18.11
C ALA A 223 3.74 13.06 17.33
N LYS A 224 2.83 13.93 17.77
CA LYS A 224 2.60 15.25 17.15
C LYS A 224 3.72 16.25 17.44
N SER A 225 4.40 16.08 18.58
CA SER A 225 5.51 16.90 19.04
C SER A 225 6.20 16.22 20.22
N GLY A 226 7.47 16.54 20.48
CA GLY A 226 8.18 16.08 21.67
C GLY A 226 8.85 14.72 21.49
N ALA A 227 8.99 13.97 22.59
CA ALA A 227 9.68 12.68 22.59
C ALA A 227 8.85 11.62 21.84
N SER A 228 9.52 10.82 21.01
CA SER A 228 8.94 9.65 20.37
C SER A 228 9.47 8.36 20.98
N GLY A 229 8.60 7.38 21.11
CA GLY A 229 8.93 6.07 21.64
C GLY A 229 7.91 5.57 22.65
N ALA A 230 8.16 4.39 23.18
CA ALA A 230 7.35 3.83 24.26
C ALA A 230 8.25 3.36 25.41
N LYS A 231 7.74 3.41 26.63
CA LYS A 231 8.42 2.91 27.83
C LYS A 231 7.42 2.31 28.79
N ILE A 232 7.77 1.18 29.38
CA ILE A 232 7.04 0.57 30.48
C ILE A 232 7.92 0.65 31.72
N THR A 233 7.40 1.22 32.79
CA THR A 233 8.07 1.35 34.09
C THR A 233 7.23 0.62 35.14
N VAL A 234 7.88 -0.23 35.94
CA VAL A 234 7.28 -0.94 37.07
C VAL A 234 7.95 -0.46 38.35
N ILE A 235 7.15 -0.06 39.33
CA ILE A 235 7.62 0.46 40.61
C ILE A 235 7.08 -0.43 41.73
N GLN A 236 7.97 -1.07 42.48
CA GLN A 236 7.67 -1.97 43.61
C GLN A 236 8.43 -1.49 44.84
N GLY A 237 7.79 -0.66 45.66
CA GLY A 237 8.47 0.02 46.77
C GLY A 237 9.62 0.89 46.25
N SER A 238 10.85 0.58 46.63
CA SER A 238 12.05 1.28 46.15
C SER A 238 12.64 0.70 44.86
N LYS A 239 12.13 -0.43 44.36
CA LYS A 239 12.63 -1.08 43.14
C LYS A 239 11.93 -0.49 41.91
N ILE A 240 12.71 -0.04 40.93
CA ILE A 240 12.21 0.45 39.64
C ILE A 240 12.81 -0.41 38.54
N ALA A 241 11.96 -0.97 37.68
CA ALA A 241 12.37 -1.71 36.50
C ALA A 241 11.75 -1.08 35.26
N GLU A 242 12.53 -0.94 34.18
CA GLU A 242 12.08 -0.27 32.95
C GLU A 242 12.36 -1.10 31.70
N LYS A 243 11.48 -0.99 30.72
CA LYS A 243 11.70 -1.48 29.36
C LYS A 243 11.34 -0.38 28.36
N ALA A 244 12.35 0.11 27.63
CA ALA A 244 12.19 1.17 26.65
C ALA A 244 12.19 0.63 25.22
N PHE A 245 11.41 1.29 24.37
CA PHE A 245 11.26 1.03 22.93
C PHE A 245 11.44 2.36 22.20
N PRO A 246 12.68 2.76 21.88
CA PRO A 246 12.97 4.10 21.40
C PRO A 246 12.60 4.32 19.91
N GLY A 247 12.46 5.60 19.58
CA GLY A 247 12.28 6.09 18.21
C GLY A 247 10.82 6.13 17.80
N GLU A 248 10.58 6.65 16.60
CA GLU A 248 9.22 6.89 16.11
C GLU A 248 8.37 5.62 16.00
N TRP A 249 8.99 4.45 15.80
CA TRP A 249 8.31 3.16 15.80
C TRP A 249 8.21 2.48 17.18
N GLY A 250 8.49 3.19 18.27
CA GLY A 250 8.56 2.64 19.62
C GLY A 250 7.28 1.92 20.06
N LEU A 251 6.11 2.48 19.74
CA LEU A 251 4.81 1.82 19.95
C LEU A 251 4.74 0.45 19.25
N PHE A 252 5.10 0.41 17.97
CA PHE A 252 5.04 -0.82 17.18
C PHE A 252 6.05 -1.86 17.68
N LYS A 253 7.24 -1.42 18.11
CA LYS A 253 8.24 -2.29 18.76
C LYS A 253 7.73 -2.81 20.12
N MET A 254 7.02 -1.99 20.89
CA MET A 254 6.42 -2.39 22.15
C MET A 254 5.35 -3.47 21.95
N VAL A 255 4.48 -3.30 20.95
CA VAL A 255 3.47 -4.29 20.59
C VAL A 255 4.11 -5.58 20.07
N ALA A 256 5.11 -5.48 19.18
CA ALA A 256 5.84 -6.63 18.65
C ALA A 256 6.62 -7.39 19.73
N GLY A 257 7.10 -6.70 20.77
CA GLY A 257 7.79 -7.29 21.91
C GLY A 257 6.88 -7.84 23.01
N ALA A 258 5.56 -7.87 22.80
CA ALA A 258 4.58 -8.45 23.70
C ALA A 258 4.24 -9.90 23.31
N THR A 259 3.85 -10.71 24.28
CA THR A 259 2.99 -11.87 23.96
C THR A 259 1.59 -11.30 23.66
N ALA A 260 1.11 -11.51 22.44
CA ALA A 260 -0.13 -10.91 21.96
C ALA A 260 -1.13 -11.97 21.50
N ASN A 261 -2.37 -11.85 21.98
CA ASN A 261 -3.53 -12.50 21.39
C ASN A 261 -4.42 -11.41 20.78
N SER A 262 -4.97 -11.65 19.60
CA SER A 262 -5.89 -10.71 18.95
C SER A 262 -7.29 -11.31 18.83
N GLU A 263 -8.29 -10.59 19.33
CA GLU A 263 -9.70 -10.90 19.17
C GLU A 263 -10.35 -9.81 18.31
N GLY A 264 -10.50 -10.08 17.02
CA GLY A 264 -10.91 -9.06 16.05
C GLY A 264 -9.94 -7.87 16.03
N ASN A 265 -10.40 -6.70 16.47
CA ASN A 265 -9.62 -5.46 16.52
C ASN A 265 -9.08 -5.14 17.93
N LEU A 266 -9.11 -6.10 18.86
CA LEU A 266 -8.59 -5.94 20.22
C LEU A 266 -7.31 -6.76 20.40
N PHE A 267 -6.23 -6.12 20.83
CA PHE A 267 -4.94 -6.75 21.09
C PHE A 267 -4.74 -6.89 22.59
N ILE A 268 -4.74 -8.12 23.10
CA ILE A 268 -4.41 -8.43 24.49
C ILE A 268 -2.91 -8.65 24.58
N LEU A 269 -2.23 -7.69 25.19
CA LEU A 269 -0.78 -7.59 25.27
C LEU A 269 -0.29 -7.97 26.67
N SER A 270 0.79 -8.74 26.73
CA SER A 270 1.46 -9.12 27.95
C SER A 270 2.97 -8.92 27.83
N TRP A 271 3.57 -8.24 28.80
CA TRP A 271 5.02 -8.08 28.93
C TRP A 271 5.50 -8.63 30.27
N ASN A 272 6.69 -9.22 30.29
CA ASN A 272 7.39 -9.55 31.53
C ASN A 272 8.57 -8.58 31.71
N ILE A 273 8.58 -7.86 32.83
CA ILE A 273 9.66 -6.94 33.21
C ILE A 273 10.14 -7.35 34.60
N GLU A 274 11.35 -7.90 34.64
CA GLU A 274 11.99 -8.40 35.87
C GLU A 274 11.09 -9.29 36.74
N GLY A 275 10.39 -10.25 36.11
CA GLY A 275 9.49 -11.19 36.81
C GLY A 275 8.08 -10.65 37.04
N THR A 276 7.82 -9.38 36.75
CA THR A 276 6.48 -8.78 36.86
C THR A 276 5.76 -8.87 35.53
N THR A 277 4.54 -9.45 35.54
CA THR A 277 3.71 -9.55 34.35
C THR A 277 2.76 -8.36 34.25
N ILE A 278 2.93 -7.55 33.21
CA ILE A 278 2.07 -6.42 32.86
C ILE A 278 1.11 -6.85 31.77
N ARG A 279 -0.19 -6.53 31.92
CA ARG A 279 -1.21 -6.80 30.90
C ARG A 279 -1.91 -5.52 30.49
N ALA A 280 -2.15 -5.37 29.19
CA ALA A 280 -2.97 -4.29 28.66
C ALA A 280 -3.82 -4.77 27.48
N ALA A 281 -4.95 -4.11 27.25
CA ALA A 281 -5.74 -4.29 26.05
C ALA A 281 -5.61 -3.05 25.17
N LEU A 282 -5.18 -3.22 23.93
CA LEU A 282 -5.02 -2.14 22.94
C LEU A 282 -6.10 -2.25 21.88
N ARG A 283 -6.85 -1.17 21.67
CA ARG A 283 -7.91 -1.07 20.66
C ARG A 283 -7.63 0.09 19.69
N PRO A 284 -7.35 -0.17 18.41
CA PRO A 284 -7.27 0.87 17.39
C PRO A 284 -8.63 1.53 17.17
N SER A 285 -8.62 2.81 16.80
CA SER A 285 -9.84 3.55 16.45
C SER A 285 -10.31 3.24 15.02
N SER A 286 -9.41 2.77 14.15
CA SER A 286 -9.72 2.34 12.79
C SER A 286 -10.23 0.89 12.75
N ALA A 287 -11.03 0.55 11.73
CA ALA A 287 -11.45 -0.83 11.49
C ALA A 287 -10.27 -1.73 11.05
N THR A 288 -9.30 -1.15 10.33
CA THR A 288 -8.07 -1.83 9.93
C THR A 288 -6.96 -1.49 10.91
N SER A 289 -6.55 -2.44 11.76
CA SER A 289 -5.47 -2.24 12.74
C SER A 289 -4.11 -2.17 12.06
N PRO A 290 -3.30 -1.11 12.29
CA PRO A 290 -1.92 -1.07 11.83
C PRO A 290 -0.97 -1.90 12.69
N PHE A 291 -1.39 -2.44 13.85
CA PHE A 291 -0.48 -3.14 14.76
C PHE A 291 -0.18 -4.59 14.36
N SER A 292 -0.86 -5.11 13.33
CA SER A 292 -0.48 -6.38 12.74
C SER A 292 0.75 -6.20 11.85
N ARG A 293 1.88 -6.76 12.28
CA ARG A 293 3.14 -6.70 11.51
C ARG A 293 3.02 -7.31 10.11
N ARG A 294 2.07 -8.24 9.92
CA ARG A 294 1.74 -8.83 8.62
C ARG A 294 1.37 -7.79 7.56
N LEU A 295 0.77 -6.65 7.95
CA LEU A 295 0.45 -5.58 6.99
C LEU A 295 1.70 -4.97 6.35
N PHE A 296 2.81 -4.92 7.09
CA PHE A 296 4.08 -4.39 6.60
C PHE A 296 4.91 -5.47 5.91
N THR A 297 4.99 -6.67 6.48
CA THR A 297 5.79 -7.76 5.90
C THR A 297 5.18 -8.37 4.63
N GLN A 298 3.96 -7.98 4.24
CA GLN A 298 3.37 -8.33 2.94
C GLN A 298 3.60 -7.26 1.89
N TRP A 299 4.22 -6.14 2.26
CA TRP A 299 4.55 -5.05 1.36
C TRP A 299 5.93 -5.31 0.76
N HIS A 300 5.91 -5.95 -0.42
CA HIS A 300 7.11 -6.24 -1.21
C HIS A 300 6.93 -5.68 -2.61
N ALA A 301 7.64 -4.61 -2.92
CA ALA A 301 7.62 -3.94 -4.21
C ALA A 301 8.38 -4.78 -5.23
N PRO A 302 7.74 -5.27 -6.31
CA PRO A 302 8.46 -6.02 -7.33
C PRO A 302 9.32 -5.07 -8.17
N LYS A 303 10.55 -5.48 -8.49
CA LYS A 303 11.42 -4.69 -9.38
C LYS A 303 10.88 -4.63 -10.82
N ASN A 304 10.18 -5.68 -11.25
CA ASN A 304 9.59 -5.79 -12.57
C ASN A 304 8.07 -5.75 -12.48
N LEU A 305 7.43 -4.99 -13.37
CA LEU A 305 5.98 -4.85 -13.40
C LEU A 305 5.27 -5.98 -14.16
N ARG A 306 6.05 -6.87 -14.81
CA ARG A 306 5.61 -8.09 -15.50
C ARG A 306 6.57 -9.24 -15.17
N ASN A 307 6.09 -10.45 -15.39
CA ASN A 307 6.91 -11.66 -15.38
C ASN A 307 7.88 -11.67 -16.56
#